data_AF-A0A7J8SFU0-F1
#
_entry.id   AF-A0A7J8SFU0-F1
#
_cell.length_a   1.000
_cell.length_b   1.000
_cell.length_c   1.000
_cell.angle_alpha   90.00
_cell.angle_beta   90.00
_cell.angle_gamma   90.00
#
_symmetry.space_group_name_H-M   'P 1'
#
loop_
_entity.id
_entity.type
_entity.pdbx_description
1 polymer ?
#
loop_
_entity_poly.entity_id
_entity_poly.type
_entity_poly.pdbx_seq_one_letter_code
_entity_poly.pdbx_strand_id
1 'polypeptide(L)' 'MGCCSLLEAELWLILDGMDLLWIQGFRRVEIVSDSAAAVRIILDESAAKQSISHN' A
#
# COMPACT_ATOMS: atom_id res chain seq x y z
N MET A 1 1.33 -21.71 1.38
CA MET A 1 1.76 -20.35 0.99
C MET A 1 2.33 -20.43 -0.42
N GLY A 2 1.94 -19.55 -1.34
CA GLY A 2 2.64 -19.43 -2.62
C GLY A 2 1.76 -19.33 -3.87
N CYS A 3 0.92 -18.29 -3.95
CA CYS A 3 0.34 -17.80 -5.20
C CYS A 3 0.16 -16.27 -5.09
N CYS A 4 1.22 -15.52 -4.80
CA CYS A 4 1.18 -14.07 -4.96
C CYS A 4 2.27 -13.65 -5.95
N SER A 5 1.91 -12.72 -6.81
CA SER A 5 2.85 -12.02 -7.69
C SER A 5 3.80 -11.16 -6.86
N LEU A 6 4.95 -10.82 -7.45
CA LEU A 6 5.93 -9.94 -6.81
C LEU A 6 5.29 -8.62 -6.34
N LEU A 7 4.44 -8.03 -7.19
CA LEU A 7 3.73 -6.79 -6.89
C LEU A 7 2.75 -6.94 -5.71
N GLU A 8 2.00 -8.05 -5.66
CA GLU A 8 1.10 -8.31 -4.53
C GLU A 8 1.89 -8.46 -3.23
N ALA A 9 3.02 -9.17 -3.26
CA ALA A 9 3.88 -9.31 -2.09
C ALA A 9 4.41 -7.97 -1.59
N GLU A 10 4.85 -7.08 -2.49
CA GLU A 10 5.32 -5.74 -2.16
C GLU A 10 4.22 -4.88 -1.52
N LEU A 11 3.01 -4.90 -2.08
CA LEU A 11 1.87 -4.17 -1.52
C LEU A 11 1.48 -4.68 -0.13
N TRP A 12 1.49 -6.00 0.09
CA TRP A 12 1.26 -6.59 1.40
C TRP A 12 2.33 -6.18 2.41
N LEU A 13 3.60 -6.15 2.02
CA LEU A 13 4.69 -5.70 2.89
C LEU A 13 4.55 -4.22 3.27
N ILE A 14 4.15 -3.36 2.34
CA ILE A 14 3.89 -1.95 2.64
C ILE A 14 2.73 -1.80 3.63
N LEU A 15 1.62 -2.53 3.42
CA LEU A 15 0.46 -2.51 4.31
C LEU A 15 0.82 -2.98 5.73
N ASP A 16 1.50 -4.12 5.86
CA ASP A 16 1.90 -4.68 7.15
C ASP A 16 2.87 -3.74 7.90
N GLY A 17 3.81 -3.13 7.16
CA GLY A 17 4.69 -2.10 7.71
C GLY A 17 3.93 -0.87 8.20
N MET A 18 2.91 -0.41 7.46
CA MET A 18 2.07 0.72 7.87
C MET A 18 1.25 0.40 9.13
N ASP A 19 0.66 -0.79 9.23
CA ASP A 19 -0.10 -1.22 10.40
C ASP A 19 0.79 -1.27 11.65
N LEU A 20 2.00 -1.81 11.52
CA LEU A 20 2.98 -1.84 12.61
C LEU A 20 3.35 -0.43 13.09
N LEU A 21 3.65 0.48 12.15
CA LEU A 21 4.00 1.87 12.46
C LEU A 21 2.82 2.62 13.10
N TRP A 22 1.59 2.34 12.66
CA TRP A 22 0.38 2.91 13.23
C TRP A 22 0.17 2.48 14.69
N ILE A 23 0.34 1.18 14.98
CA ILE A 23 0.25 0.63 16.35
C ILE A 23 1.31 1.26 17.25
N GLN A 24 2.50 1.54 16.73
CA GLN A 24 3.57 2.22 17.46
C GLN A 24 3.32 3.73 17.66
N GLY A 25 2.27 4.30 17.04
CA GLY A 25 1.87 5.69 17.22
C GLY A 25 2.52 6.67 16.25
N PHE A 26 3.25 6.20 15.23
CA PHE A 26 3.77 7.07 14.18
C PHE A 26 2.61 7.60 13.32
N ARG A 27 2.57 8.92 13.13
CA ARG A 27 1.51 9.60 12.35
C ARG A 27 1.98 10.11 11.00
N ARG A 28 3.29 10.22 10.81
CA ARG A 28 3.92 10.62 9.55
C ARG A 28 5.16 9.76 9.36
N VAL A 29 5.17 9.02 8.26
CA VAL A 29 6.22 8.08 7.91
C VAL A 29 6.61 8.26 6.46
N GLU A 30 7.88 8.06 6.15
CA GLU A 30 8.40 8.02 4.79
C GLU A 30 8.67 6.57 4.45
N ILE A 31 8.06 6.10 3.35
CA ILE A 31 8.22 4.72 2.88
C ILE A 31 8.97 4.79 1.55
N VAL A 32 10.09 4.06 1.48
CA VAL A 32 10.89 3.94 0.26
C VAL A 32 10.66 2.54 -0.31
N SER A 33 10.28 2.47 -1.58
CA SER A 33 10.07 1.23 -2.31
C SER A 33 10.81 1.32 -3.66
N ASP A 34 11.46 0.24 -4.05
CA ASP A 34 12.11 0.06 -5.35
C ASP A 34 11.11 -0.34 -6.45
N SER A 35 9.88 -0.68 -6.08
CA SER A 35 8.81 -1.00 -7.00
C SER A 35 8.05 0.24 -7.46
N ALA A 36 8.41 0.71 -8.65
CA ALA A 36 7.69 1.80 -9.31
C ALA A 36 6.19 1.49 -9.51
N ALA A 37 5.83 0.22 -9.66
CA ALA A 37 4.45 -0.21 -9.79
C ALA A 37 3.66 -0.05 -8.48
N ALA A 38 4.23 -0.49 -7.35
CA ALA A 38 3.61 -0.33 -6.03
C ALA A 38 3.46 1.15 -5.66
N VAL A 39 4.51 1.95 -5.88
CA VAL A 39 4.48 3.41 -5.65
C VAL A 39 3.38 4.06 -6.47
N ARG A 40 3.25 3.72 -7.76
CA ARG A 40 2.20 4.26 -8.61
C ARG A 40 0.81 3.90 -8.12
N ILE A 41 0.58 2.66 -7.70
CA ILE A 41 -0.74 2.21 -7.19
C ILE A 41 -1.13 2.97 -5.93
N ILE A 42 -0.18 3.18 -5.01
CA ILE A 42 -0.45 3.87 -3.74
C ILE A 42 -0.71 5.37 -3.96
N LEU A 43 0.05 6.00 -4.87
CA LEU A 43 -0.07 7.43 -5.14
C LEU A 43 -1.19 7.78 -6.12
N ASP A 44 -1.74 6.82 -6.85
CA ASP A 44 -2.84 7.07 -7.78
C ASP A 44 -4.18 7.22 -7.04
N GLU A 45 -4.52 8.46 -6.69
CA GLU A 45 -5.79 8.84 -6.06
C GLU A 45 -7.04 8.46 -6.89
N SER A 46 -6.87 8.11 -8.17
CA SER A 46 -7.97 7.76 -9.07
C SER A 46 -8.61 6.41 -8.70
N ALA A 47 -7.84 5.48 -8.10
CA ALA A 47 -8.35 4.18 -7.66
C ALA A 47 -9.24 4.28 -6.41
N ALA A 48 -8.93 5.21 -5.50
CA ALA A 48 -9.71 5.42 -4.27
C ALA A 48 -11.12 5.96 -4.54
N LYS A 49 -11.27 6.85 -5.55
CA LYS A 49 -12.55 7.49 -5.89
C LYS A 49 -13.58 6.55 -6.54
N GLN A 50 -13.15 5.45 -7.14
CA GLN A 50 -14.07 4.49 -7.77
C GLN A 50 -14.83 3.63 -6.75
N SER A 51 -14.23 3.40 -5.57
CA SER A 51 -14.86 2.61 -4.50
C SER A 51 -15.99 3.34 -3.75
N ILE A 52 -16.04 4.67 -3.81
CA ILE A 52 -17.02 5.50 -3.10
C ILE A 52 -18.23 5.84 -4.00
N SER A 53 -18.13 5.62 -5.31
CA SER A 53 -19.16 6.00 -6.28
C SER A 53 -20.21 4.91 -6.56
N HIS A 54 -20.14 3.73 -5.94
CA HIS A 54 -21.21 2.72 -6.01
C HIS A 54 -22.00 2.71 -4.71
N ASN A 55 -22.97 3.63 -4.60
CA ASN A 55 -24.08 3.61 -3.64
C ASN A 55 -25.38 3.67 -4.43
#